data_AF-A0A965IUL7-F1
#
_entry.id   AF-A0A965IUL7-F1
#
_cell.length_a   1.000
_cell.length_b   1.000
_cell.length_c   1.000
_cell.angle_alpha   90.00
_cell.angle_beta   90.00
_cell.angle_gamma   90.00
#
_symmetry.space_group_name_H-M   'P 1'
#
loop_
_entity.id
_entity.type
_entity.pdbx_description
1 polymer ?
#
loop_
_entity_poly.entity_id
_entity_poly.type
_entity_poly.pdbx_seq_one_letter_code
_entity_poly.pdbx_strand_id
1 'polypeptide(L)'
;MTNALTSILFVTVLAVVARYARLREPQWLSKDRTRFITRARVLDPRGGRPSRWMSVRGGIGATSVVLQPGFTAQRTIAGHYGVVSRLADDHHGHVLFSLRGDSMVVLRVQKRSELVGILDAMIPHAN
;
A
#
# COMPACT_ATOMS: atom_id res chain seq x y z
N MET A 1 1.32 35.50 -31.02
CA MET A 1 0.23 34.52 -30.76
C MET A 1 0.76 33.11 -30.46
N THR A 2 1.87 32.68 -31.06
CA THR A 2 2.50 31.36 -30.85
C THR A 2 2.81 31.05 -29.37
N ASN A 3 3.30 32.04 -28.61
CA ASN A 3 3.67 31.87 -27.19
C ASN A 3 2.47 31.58 -26.27
N ALA A 4 1.28 32.12 -26.58
CA ALA A 4 0.08 31.87 -25.79
C ALA A 4 -0.43 30.44 -26.01
N LEU A 5 -0.40 29.97 -27.27
CA LEU A 5 -0.85 28.63 -27.63
C LEU A 5 0.08 27.56 -27.04
N THR A 6 1.41 27.77 -27.08
CA THR A 6 2.38 26.86 -26.45
C THR A 6 2.26 26.84 -24.93
N SER A 7 1.99 27.98 -24.29
CA SER A 7 1.79 28.05 -22.84
C SER A 7 0.54 27.28 -22.40
N ILE A 8 -0.58 27.46 -23.11
CA ILE A 8 -1.84 26.74 -22.83
C ILE A 8 -1.64 25.23 -23.00
N LEU A 9 -0.97 24.80 -24.07
CA LEU A 9 -0.66 23.39 -24.29
C LEU A 9 0.21 22.82 -23.17
N PHE A 10 1.24 23.55 -22.74
CA PHE A 10 2.14 23.12 -21.66
C PHE A 10 1.41 22.94 -20.33
N VAL A 11 0.57 23.91 -19.94
CA VAL A 11 -0.25 23.82 -18.72
C VAL A 11 -1.23 22.65 -18.80
N THR A 12 -1.82 22.42 -19.96
CA THR A 12 -2.75 21.30 -20.19
C THR A 12 -2.05 19.96 -20.03
N VAL A 13 -0.86 19.79 -20.62
CA VAL A 13 -0.04 18.58 -20.46
C VAL A 13 0.35 18.37 -18.99
N LEU A 14 0.80 19.41 -18.30
CA LEU A 14 1.11 19.35 -16.87
C LEU A 14 -0.10 18.92 -16.03
N ALA A 15 -1.28 19.47 -16.30
CA ALA A 15 -2.50 19.10 -15.60
C ALA A 15 -2.87 17.62 -15.82
N VAL A 16 -2.71 17.11 -17.06
CA VAL A 16 -2.93 15.70 -17.38
C VAL A 16 -1.93 14.80 -16.67
N VAL A 17 -0.63 15.14 -16.69
CA VAL A 17 0.41 14.38 -15.99
C VAL A 17 0.17 14.37 -14.49
N ALA A 18 -0.15 15.53 -13.90
CA ALA A 18 -0.46 15.64 -12.47
C ALA A 18 -1.70 14.82 -12.10
N ARG A 19 -2.75 14.83 -12.93
CA ARG A 19 -3.94 14.00 -12.73
C ARG A 19 -3.58 12.51 -12.77
N TYR A 20 -2.79 12.10 -13.77
CA TYR A 20 -2.38 10.71 -13.93
C TYR A 20 -1.49 10.22 -12.79
N ALA A 21 -0.57 11.07 -12.30
CA ALA A 21 0.26 10.78 -11.14
C ALA A 21 -0.57 10.60 -9.85
N ARG A 22 -1.63 11.40 -9.65
CA ARG A 22 -2.53 11.29 -8.50
C ARG A 22 -3.39 10.02 -8.51
N LEU A 23 -3.70 9.49 -9.69
CA LEU A 23 -4.47 8.25 -9.84
C LEU A 23 -3.64 7.00 -9.55
N ARG A 24 -2.31 7.08 -9.62
CA ARG A 24 -1.43 5.98 -9.27
C ARG A 24 -1.25 5.92 -7.76
N GLU A 25 -1.82 4.89 -7.13
CA GLU A 25 -1.55 4.65 -5.72
C GLU A 25 -0.05 4.39 -5.52
N PRO A 26 0.55 4.93 -4.44
CA PRO A 26 1.97 4.78 -4.19
C PRO A 26 2.28 3.31 -3.91
N GLN A 27 2.90 2.65 -4.89
CA GLN A 27 3.44 1.34 -4.73
C GLN A 27 4.89 1.30 -5.21
N TRP A 28 5.74 0.77 -4.35
CA TRP A 28 7.13 0.57 -4.64
C TRP A 28 7.59 -0.71 -3.95
N LEU A 29 8.42 -1.49 -4.64
CA LEU A 29 9.10 -2.66 -4.09
C LEU A 29 10.58 -2.48 -4.42
N SER A 30 11.43 -2.66 -3.43
CA SER A 30 12.87 -2.59 -3.59
C SER A 30 13.37 -3.74 -4.48
N LYS A 31 14.46 -3.49 -5.22
CA LYS A 31 15.04 -4.46 -6.16
C LYS A 31 15.49 -5.76 -5.48
N ASP A 32 15.96 -5.65 -4.24
CA ASP A 32 16.35 -6.78 -3.37
C ASP A 32 15.15 -7.48 -2.71
N ARG A 33 13.91 -7.00 -2.96
CA ARG A 33 12.66 -7.52 -2.38
C ARG A 33 12.60 -7.50 -0.86
N THR A 34 13.40 -6.66 -0.20
CA THR A 34 13.42 -6.56 1.28
C THR A 34 12.53 -5.44 1.81
N ARG A 35 12.17 -4.46 0.97
CA ARG A 35 11.42 -3.27 1.37
C ARG A 35 10.33 -2.94 0.37
N PHE A 36 9.22 -2.41 0.86
CA PHE A 36 8.12 -1.93 0.01
C PHE A 36 7.48 -0.67 0.58
N ILE A 37 6.72 0.02 -0.27
CA ILE A 37 5.81 1.09 0.12
C ILE A 37 4.45 0.75 -0.45
N THR A 38 3.42 0.84 0.39
CA THR A 38 2.05 0.53 0.01
C THR A 38 1.05 1.25 0.91
N ARG A 39 -0.25 1.00 0.75
CA ARG A 39 -1.28 1.54 1.64
C ARG A 39 -1.71 0.50 2.67
N ALA A 40 -1.88 0.95 3.90
CA ALA A 40 -2.44 0.17 4.99
C ALA A 40 -3.59 0.91 5.69
N ARG A 41 -4.42 0.15 6.39
CA ARG A 41 -5.40 0.65 7.35
C ARG A 41 -5.44 -0.25 8.57
N VAL A 42 -5.59 0.33 9.74
CA VAL A 42 -5.87 -0.41 10.97
C VAL A 42 -7.35 -0.76 10.99
N LEU A 43 -7.65 -2.02 11.25
CA LEU A 43 -8.98 -2.47 11.64
C LEU A 43 -9.09 -2.37 13.15
N ASP A 44 -10.13 -1.69 13.61
CA ASP A 44 -10.43 -1.62 15.04
C ASP A 44 -10.92 -3.01 15.51
N PRO A 45 -10.22 -3.67 16.44
CA PRO A 45 -10.63 -4.98 16.95
C PRO A 45 -12.01 -4.98 17.61
N ARG A 46 -12.51 -3.82 18.05
CA ARG A 46 -13.80 -3.67 18.76
C ARG A 46 -14.96 -3.31 17.82
N GLY A 47 -14.76 -3.40 16.50
CA GLY A 47 -15.80 -3.08 15.52
C GLY A 47 -16.05 -1.57 15.34
N GLY A 48 -15.11 -0.72 15.78
CA GLY A 48 -15.15 0.71 15.55
C GLY A 48 -14.87 1.10 14.10
N ARG A 49 -14.94 2.41 13.82
CA ARG A 49 -14.71 2.93 12.46
C ARG A 49 -13.26 2.65 12.05
N PRO A 50 -13.02 1.94 10.93
CA PRO A 50 -11.67 1.64 10.49
C PRO A 50 -10.88 2.91 10.20
N SER A 51 -9.56 2.86 10.38
CA SER A 51 -8.72 4.02 10.12
C SER A 51 -8.74 4.40 8.63
N ARG A 52 -8.44 5.66 8.32
CA ARG A 52 -8.16 6.08 6.95
C ARG A 52 -7.02 5.24 6.36
N TRP A 53 -7.05 5.06 5.04
CA TRP A 53 -5.90 4.52 4.30
C TRP A 53 -4.71 5.47 4.46
N MET A 54 -3.56 4.89 4.75
CA MET A 54 -2.30 5.62 4.90
C MET A 54 -1.15 4.92 4.20
N SER A 55 -0.19 5.71 3.74
CA SER A 55 1.03 5.18 3.15
C SER A 55 1.93 4.59 4.25
N VAL A 56 2.38 3.37 4.05
CA VAL A 56 3.28 2.65 4.95
C VAL A 56 4.51 2.19 4.19
N ARG A 57 5.64 2.16 4.89
CA ARG A 57 6.85 1.51 4.45
C ARG A 57 6.93 0.17 5.16
N GLY A 58 7.10 -0.90 4.40
CA GLY A 58 7.23 -2.25 4.90
C GLY A 58 8.64 -2.79 4.71
N GLY A 59 9.14 -3.52 5.70
CA GLY A 59 10.27 -4.44 5.57
C GLY A 59 9.75 -5.88 5.50
N ILE A 60 10.36 -6.69 4.66
CA ILE A 60 10.01 -8.10 4.44
C ILE A 60 11.04 -8.94 5.20
N GLY A 61 10.59 -9.64 6.23
CA GLY A 61 11.38 -10.63 6.96
C GLY A 61 11.12 -12.05 6.45
N ALA A 62 11.63 -13.05 7.16
CA ALA A 62 11.45 -14.45 6.77
C ALA A 62 9.99 -14.95 6.91
N THR A 63 9.31 -14.54 7.99
CA THR A 63 7.95 -15.00 8.34
C THR A 63 7.00 -13.88 8.71
N SER A 64 7.50 -12.65 8.75
CA SER A 64 6.75 -11.46 9.15
C SER A 64 7.18 -10.25 8.35
N VAL A 65 6.33 -9.24 8.33
CA VAL A 65 6.64 -7.93 7.77
C VAL A 65 6.68 -6.89 8.87
N VAL A 66 7.63 -5.97 8.77
CA VAL A 66 7.73 -4.82 9.66
C VAL A 66 7.07 -3.65 8.99
N LEU A 67 6.05 -3.06 9.59
CA LEU A 67 5.40 -1.87 9.03
C LEU A 67 5.86 -0.62 9.79
N GLN A 68 6.05 0.46 9.04
CA GLN A 68 6.33 1.79 9.57
C GLN A 68 5.45 2.81 8.83
N PRO A 69 4.81 3.75 9.54
CA PRO A 69 4.02 4.79 8.89
C PRO A 69 4.93 5.72 8.07
N GLY A 70 4.45 6.15 6.90
CA GLY A 70 5.19 7.10 6.06
C GLY A 70 5.30 8.51 6.67
N PHE A 71 4.45 8.83 7.66
CA PHE A 71 4.44 10.10 8.40
C PHE A 71 4.36 9.87 9.93
N THR A 72 5.08 10.69 10.69
CA THR A 72 5.29 10.59 12.14
C THR A 72 4.01 10.64 12.99
N ALA A 73 2.91 11.20 12.49
CA ALA A 73 1.65 11.37 13.22
C ALA A 73 0.77 10.09 13.29
N GLN A 74 1.23 8.95 12.76
CA GLN A 74 0.43 7.72 12.61
C GLN A 74 1.15 6.49 13.21
N ARG A 75 1.72 6.64 14.41
CA ARG A 75 2.53 5.60 15.09
C ARG A 75 1.81 4.28 15.36
N THR A 76 0.48 4.24 15.32
CA THR A 76 -0.34 3.07 15.67
C THR A 76 -0.16 1.85 14.73
N ILE A 77 0.43 2.05 13.56
CA ILE A 77 0.75 0.98 12.59
C ILE A 77 2.19 0.46 12.72
N ALA A 78 3.05 1.14 13.49
CA ALA A 78 4.44 0.72 13.58
C ALA A 78 4.53 -0.61 14.36
N GLY A 79 5.08 -1.66 13.74
CA GLY A 79 5.20 -2.95 14.41
C GLY A 79 5.56 -4.11 13.50
N HIS A 80 5.67 -5.29 14.11
CA HIS A 80 5.84 -6.57 13.42
C HIS A 80 4.47 -7.20 13.18
N TYR A 81 4.25 -7.69 11.96
CA TYR A 81 2.98 -8.27 11.56
C TYR A 81 3.19 -9.58 10.80
N GLY A 82 2.46 -10.62 11.19
CA GLY A 82 2.32 -11.83 10.40
C GLY A 82 1.23 -11.65 9.34
N VAL A 83 1.46 -12.18 8.14
CA VAL A 83 0.44 -12.22 7.08
C VAL A 83 -0.51 -13.37 7.41
N VAL A 84 -1.80 -13.07 7.60
CA VAL A 84 -2.78 -14.08 8.03
C VAL A 84 -3.53 -14.65 6.85
N SER A 85 -4.03 -13.79 5.97
CA SER A 85 -4.84 -14.22 4.85
C SER A 85 -4.89 -13.17 3.75
N ARG A 86 -5.20 -13.65 2.54
CA ARG A 86 -5.59 -12.81 1.42
C ARG A 86 -7.10 -12.56 1.50
N LEU A 87 -7.49 -11.29 1.48
CA LEU A 87 -8.87 -10.84 1.35
C LEU A 87 -9.22 -10.66 -0.13
N ALA A 88 -10.52 -10.62 -0.44
CA ALA A 88 -11.01 -10.44 -1.81
C ALA A 88 -10.46 -9.16 -2.49
N ASP A 89 -10.37 -9.23 -3.81
CA ASP A 89 -9.91 -8.13 -4.68
C ASP A 89 -10.83 -6.91 -4.48
N ASP A 90 -10.23 -5.77 -4.13
CA ASP A 90 -10.93 -4.49 -4.23
C ASP A 90 -11.21 -4.27 -5.73
N HIS A 91 -12.43 -3.89 -6.11
CA HIS A 91 -12.88 -3.77 -7.51
C HIS A 91 -12.04 -2.80 -8.37
N HIS A 92 -11.03 -2.17 -7.77
CA HIS A 92 -10.05 -1.27 -8.37
C HIS A 92 -8.70 -1.93 -8.71
N GLY A 93 -8.61 -3.27 -8.77
CA GLY A 93 -7.38 -3.98 -9.16
C GLY A 93 -6.32 -4.06 -8.06
N HIS A 94 -6.77 -4.09 -6.81
CA HIS A 94 -5.91 -4.21 -5.64
C HIS A 94 -6.29 -5.43 -4.82
N VAL A 95 -5.29 -6.22 -4.48
CA VAL A 95 -5.43 -7.33 -3.54
C VAL A 95 -5.28 -6.81 -2.12
N LEU A 96 -6.19 -7.22 -1.26
CA LEU A 96 -6.14 -6.90 0.16
C LEU A 96 -5.50 -8.07 0.93
N PHE A 97 -4.62 -7.76 1.87
CA PHE A 97 -4.01 -8.75 2.77
C PHE A 97 -4.32 -8.39 4.22
N SER A 98 -4.74 -9.38 5.01
CA SER A 98 -4.96 -9.26 6.44
C SER A 98 -3.68 -9.59 7.18
N LEU A 99 -3.27 -8.68 8.05
CA LEU A 99 -2.06 -8.77 8.83
C LEU A 99 -2.38 -8.67 10.31
N ARG A 100 -1.71 -9.49 11.12
CA ARG A 100 -1.92 -9.53 12.56
C ARG A 100 -0.60 -9.33 13.31
N GLY A 101 -0.61 -8.34 14.19
CA GLY A 101 0.42 -8.06 15.17
C GLY A 101 -0.28 -7.55 16.44
N ASP A 102 0.19 -6.44 17.00
CA ASP A 102 -0.47 -5.74 18.12
C ASP A 102 -1.87 -5.22 17.74
N SER A 103 -2.07 -4.93 16.45
CA SER A 103 -3.35 -4.56 15.86
C SER A 103 -3.60 -5.40 14.61
N MET A 104 -4.86 -5.44 14.16
CA MET A 104 -5.18 -6.05 12.87
C MET A 104 -5.10 -4.97 11.79
N VAL A 105 -4.34 -5.23 10.73
CA VAL A 105 -4.06 -4.27 9.67
C VAL A 105 -4.42 -4.88 8.34
N VAL A 106 -5.00 -4.09 7.44
CA VAL A 106 -5.21 -4.49 6.05
C VAL A 106 -4.22 -3.75 5.17
N LEU A 107 -3.40 -4.48 4.42
CA LEU A 107 -2.56 -3.94 3.35
C LEU A 107 -3.32 -3.99 2.03
N ARG A 108 -3.14 -2.96 1.20
CA ARG A 108 -3.70 -2.89 -0.16
C ARG A 108 -2.56 -2.87 -1.17
N VAL A 109 -2.44 -3.94 -1.95
CA VAL A 109 -1.34 -4.16 -2.88
C VAL A 109 -1.90 -4.22 -4.30
N GLN A 110 -1.28 -3.54 -5.28
CA GLN A 110 -1.69 -3.68 -6.68
C GLN A 110 -1.52 -5.13 -7.12
N LYS A 111 -2.55 -5.65 -7.79
CA LYS A 111 -2.63 -7.05 -8.22
C LYS A 111 -1.45 -7.52 -9.08
N ARG A 112 -0.86 -6.60 -9.85
CA ARG A 112 0.27 -6.88 -10.76
C ARG A 112 1.65 -6.83 -10.09
N SER A 113 1.73 -6.53 -8.80
CA SER A 113 3.01 -6.43 -8.12
C SER A 113 3.52 -7.79 -7.66
N GLU A 114 4.82 -8.01 -7.76
CA GLU A 114 5.50 -9.17 -7.18
C GLU A 114 5.28 -9.30 -5.66
N LEU A 115 4.95 -8.20 -4.97
CA LEU A 115 4.65 -8.20 -3.55
C LEU A 115 3.47 -9.12 -3.20
N VAL A 116 2.51 -9.30 -4.12
CA VAL A 116 1.40 -10.23 -3.92
C VAL A 116 1.91 -11.66 -3.72
N GLY A 117 2.81 -12.14 -4.58
CA GLY A 117 3.38 -13.48 -4.48
C GLY A 117 4.25 -13.66 -3.24
N ILE A 118 4.98 -12.62 -2.82
CA ILE A 118 5.78 -12.64 -1.59
C ILE A 118 4.87 -12.78 -0.36
N LEU A 119 3.79 -11.99 -0.29
CA LEU A 119 2.86 -12.03 0.84
C LEU A 119 2.04 -13.33 0.85
N ASP A 120 1.63 -13.84 -0.32
CA ASP A 120 0.94 -15.12 -0.44
C ASP A 120 1.81 -16.28 0.10
N ALA A 121 3.12 -16.27 -0.19
CA ALA A 121 4.05 -17.27 0.35
C ALA A 121 4.24 -17.19 1.88
N MET A 122 3.93 -16.05 2.49
CA MET A 122 4.00 -15.85 3.95
C MET A 122 2.72 -16.28 4.69
N ILE A 123 1.64 -16.57 3.97
CA ILE A 123 0.40 -17.02 4.60
C ILE A 123 0.66 -18.40 5.24
N PRO A 124 0.39 -18.58 6.54
CA PRO A 124 0.50 -19.88 7.17
C PRO A 124 -0.44 -20.86 6.46
N HIS A 125 0.13 -21.83 5.76
CA HIS A 125 -0.63 -22.95 5.25
C HIS A 125 -0.84 -23.88 6.44
N ALA A 126 -2.08 -24.03 6.89
CA ALA A 126 -2.41 -25.06 7.86
C ALA A 126 -2.14 -26.41 7.19
N ASN A 127 -1.06 -27.08 7.61
CA ASN A 127 -0.90 -28.52 7.40
C ASN A 127 -1.86 -29.27 8.31
#